data_AF-A0A958DJP3-F1
#
_entry.id   AF-A0A958DJP3-F1
#
_cell.length_a   1.000
_cell.length_b   1.000
_cell.length_c   1.000
_cell.angle_alpha   90.00
_cell.angle_beta   90.00
_cell.angle_gamma   90.00
#
_symmetry.space_group_name_H-M   'P 1'
#
loop_
_entity.id
_entity.type
_entity.pdbx_description
1 polymer ?
#
loop_
_entity_poly.entity_id
_entity_poly.type
_entity_poly.pdbx_seq_one_letter_code
_entity_poly.pdbx_strand_id
1 'polypeptide(L)'
;VGDWMQNQGISEILKSLYKEKSEGKELAKTLIFWSKDAQILALYIQQRMDFIAQISSEWPRWSEPAYLLKNLMRSFLSQKHLLNFIAASENLGAHLFHEKRHLKNLTQYGGDIRFHIFLVSEKVWRKPVDPRKRNGPGAESLLEQRKQDIQFPYKPPPWPNEVRSPHHAVLLYTPGNSQAESSVEEDILLAVPGGVVGYQAFYVILENIIRNAAKHGFPRAGADHLDIVIEILYDPSQKINIKTDNDPQAPAWLIRIYDNVSIVKKRYNDGEVLLWGGKNGTRGINDRLGTSVIQGGVKKEDWGLAEMKIAAGYLQGRSIEYIGKVDDSITGKKILETPKGELDDEMLLLAESDDKEPGSSAIIRAVASPIETLGYEFYMLQPQTVGIVLTKDHDPL
;
A
#
# COMPACT_ATOMS: atom_id res chain seq x y z
N VAL A 1 19.40 -15.26 -18.37
CA VAL A 1 17.96 -15.49 -18.69
C VAL A 1 17.50 -14.61 -19.86
N GLY A 2 17.88 -13.32 -19.91
CA GLY A 2 17.59 -12.42 -21.05
C GLY A 2 18.10 -12.94 -22.41
N ASP A 3 19.34 -13.41 -22.49
CA ASP A 3 19.89 -13.98 -23.74
C ASP A 3 19.26 -15.32 -24.14
N TRP A 4 18.76 -16.09 -23.18
CA TRP A 4 18.12 -17.39 -23.46
C TRP A 4 16.72 -17.23 -24.08
N MET A 5 16.07 -16.08 -23.89
CA MET A 5 14.78 -15.75 -24.54
C MET A 5 14.94 -14.94 -25.83
N GLN A 6 16.09 -14.32 -26.08
CA GLN A 6 16.44 -13.79 -27.40
C GLN A 6 16.82 -14.90 -28.41
N ASN A 7 16.77 -16.16 -27.98
CA ASN A 7 17.07 -17.33 -28.81
C ASN A 7 16.18 -17.41 -30.05
N GLN A 8 16.85 -17.51 -31.20
CA GLN A 8 16.28 -17.71 -32.53
C GLN A 8 15.19 -18.81 -32.58
N GLY A 9 15.22 -19.78 -31.65
CA GLY A 9 14.22 -20.85 -31.55
C GLY A 9 12.78 -20.37 -31.30
N ILE A 10 12.54 -19.42 -30.38
CA ILE A 10 11.18 -18.93 -30.12
C ILE A 10 10.67 -18.12 -31.32
N SER A 11 11.56 -17.33 -31.95
CA SER A 11 11.20 -16.55 -33.14
C SER A 11 10.76 -17.45 -34.30
N GLU A 12 11.48 -18.55 -34.56
CA GLU A 12 11.12 -19.49 -35.63
C GLU A 12 9.82 -20.26 -35.31
N ILE A 13 9.61 -20.68 -34.05
CA ILE A 13 8.34 -21.29 -33.61
C ILE A 13 7.16 -20.31 -33.77
N LEU A 14 7.34 -19.04 -33.41
CA LEU A 14 6.29 -18.03 -33.60
C LEU A 14 6.03 -17.79 -35.10
N LYS A 15 7.08 -17.71 -35.93
CA LYS A 15 6.92 -17.56 -37.39
C LYS A 15 6.19 -18.75 -38.02
N SER A 16 6.43 -19.98 -37.56
CA SER A 16 5.71 -21.16 -38.07
C SER A 16 4.24 -21.13 -37.64
N LEU A 17 3.96 -20.82 -36.37
CA LEU A 17 2.59 -20.72 -35.85
C LEU A 17 1.77 -19.62 -36.53
N TYR A 18 2.41 -18.51 -36.94
CA TYR A 18 1.75 -17.42 -37.67
C TYR A 18 1.34 -17.78 -39.11
N LYS A 19 2.00 -18.78 -39.71
CA LYS A 19 1.70 -19.28 -41.06
C LYS A 19 0.53 -20.27 -41.09
N GLU A 20 0.18 -20.86 -39.95
CA GLU A 20 -0.93 -21.81 -39.84
C GLU A 20 -2.30 -21.10 -39.75
N LYS A 21 -3.38 -21.91 -39.72
CA LYS A 21 -4.79 -21.47 -39.62
C LYS A 21 -5.02 -20.55 -38.41
N SER A 22 -6.24 -20.01 -38.28
CA SER A 22 -6.64 -19.10 -37.19
C SER A 22 -6.22 -19.55 -35.77
N GLU A 23 -6.18 -20.85 -35.50
CA GLU A 23 -5.75 -21.40 -34.20
C GLU A 23 -4.26 -21.18 -33.90
N GLY A 24 -3.38 -21.31 -34.88
CA GLY A 24 -1.93 -21.08 -34.72
C GLY A 24 -1.61 -19.63 -34.34
N LYS A 25 -2.36 -18.68 -34.90
CA LYS A 25 -2.24 -17.24 -34.57
C LYS A 25 -2.62 -16.94 -33.11
N GLU A 26 -3.66 -17.59 -32.58
CA GLU A 26 -4.06 -17.40 -31.18
C GLU A 26 -3.08 -18.04 -30.20
N LEU A 27 -2.54 -19.21 -30.53
CA LEU A 27 -1.47 -19.83 -29.74
C LEU A 27 -0.21 -18.97 -29.72
N ALA A 28 0.20 -18.43 -30.88
CA ALA A 28 1.35 -17.54 -30.98
C ALA A 28 1.17 -16.27 -30.12
N LYS A 29 -0.01 -15.64 -30.16
CA LYS A 29 -0.33 -14.49 -29.27
C LYS A 29 -0.20 -14.87 -27.81
N THR A 30 -0.80 -15.99 -27.41
CA THR A 30 -0.77 -16.48 -26.02
C THR A 30 0.67 -16.70 -25.55
N LEU A 31 1.50 -17.33 -26.36
CA LEU A 31 2.93 -17.54 -26.07
C LEU A 31 3.71 -16.23 -25.96
N ILE A 32 3.45 -15.26 -26.83
CA ILE A 32 4.07 -13.93 -26.77
C ILE A 32 3.68 -13.20 -25.48
N PHE A 33 2.40 -13.23 -25.11
CA PHE A 33 1.93 -12.60 -23.87
C PHE A 33 2.54 -13.27 -22.64
N TRP A 34 2.52 -14.60 -22.58
CA TRP A 34 3.13 -15.35 -21.49
C TRP A 34 4.63 -15.06 -21.37
N SER A 35 5.36 -14.98 -22.50
CA SER A 35 6.78 -14.63 -22.51
C SER A 35 7.04 -13.23 -21.93
N LYS A 36 6.21 -12.25 -22.28
CA LYS A 36 6.30 -10.89 -21.70
C LYS A 36 6.03 -10.88 -20.20
N ASP A 37 4.96 -11.55 -19.76
CA ASP A 37 4.60 -11.60 -18.35
C ASP A 37 5.66 -12.35 -17.52
N ALA A 38 6.28 -13.40 -18.08
CA ALA A 38 7.40 -14.11 -17.47
C ALA A 38 8.67 -13.24 -17.35
N GLN A 39 8.97 -12.41 -18.36
CA GLN A 39 10.07 -11.44 -18.30
C GLN A 39 9.83 -10.39 -17.21
N ILE A 40 8.59 -9.89 -17.12
CA ILE A 40 8.19 -8.92 -16.09
C ILE A 40 8.36 -9.53 -14.69
N LEU A 41 7.90 -10.78 -14.50
CA LEU A 41 8.09 -11.50 -13.23
C LEU A 41 9.57 -11.73 -12.91
N ALA A 42 10.38 -12.12 -13.90
CA ALA A 42 11.82 -12.34 -13.70
C ALA A 42 12.53 -11.05 -13.27
N LEU A 43 12.18 -9.92 -13.89
CA LEU A 43 12.70 -8.60 -13.50
C LEU A 43 12.27 -8.24 -12.07
N TYR A 44 11.02 -8.49 -11.71
CA TYR A 44 10.54 -8.28 -10.35
C TYR A 44 11.29 -9.13 -9.32
N ILE A 45 11.52 -10.43 -9.61
CA ILE A 45 12.30 -11.31 -8.73
C ILE A 45 13.74 -10.81 -8.57
N GLN A 46 14.36 -10.39 -9.67
CA GLN A 46 15.71 -9.81 -9.64
C GLN A 46 15.74 -8.55 -8.75
N GLN A 47 14.82 -7.61 -8.95
CA GLN A 47 14.73 -6.40 -8.13
C GLN A 47 14.49 -6.73 -6.65
N ARG A 48 13.68 -7.75 -6.34
CA ARG A 48 13.47 -8.22 -4.98
C ARG A 48 14.74 -8.81 -4.36
N MET A 49 15.53 -9.55 -5.13
CA MET A 49 16.84 -10.05 -4.70
C MET A 49 17.81 -8.89 -4.43
N ASP A 50 17.84 -7.88 -5.31
CA ASP A 50 18.65 -6.68 -5.13
C ASP A 50 18.23 -5.91 -3.87
N PHE A 51 16.93 -5.81 -3.60
CA PHE A 51 16.40 -5.21 -2.39
C PHE A 51 16.84 -5.97 -1.14
N ILE A 52 16.70 -7.30 -1.13
CA ILE A 52 17.15 -8.15 -0.01
C ILE A 52 18.66 -7.98 0.21
N ALA A 53 19.46 -7.98 -0.86
CA ALA A 53 20.90 -7.78 -0.77
C ALA A 53 21.23 -6.40 -0.19
N GLN A 54 20.54 -5.34 -0.64
CA GLN A 54 20.72 -3.98 -0.15
C GLN A 54 20.39 -3.87 1.34
N ILE A 55 19.20 -4.27 1.79
CA ILE A 55 18.81 -4.17 3.21
C ILE A 55 19.68 -5.03 4.14
N SER A 56 20.34 -6.05 3.61
CA SER A 56 21.24 -6.94 4.36
C SER A 56 22.68 -6.43 4.43
N SER A 57 23.07 -5.45 3.60
CA SER A 57 24.46 -5.00 3.48
C SER A 57 24.61 -3.51 3.78
N GLU A 58 23.91 -2.65 3.04
CA GLU A 58 24.00 -1.20 3.16
C GLU A 58 22.64 -0.54 2.92
N TRP A 59 22.26 0.29 3.87
CA TRP A 59 21.06 1.12 3.76
C TRP A 59 21.36 2.38 2.94
N PRO A 60 20.64 2.62 1.83
CA PRO A 60 20.92 3.77 0.98
C PRO A 60 20.60 5.05 1.73
N ARG A 61 21.54 6.00 1.69
CA ARG A 61 21.38 7.36 2.23
C ARG A 61 20.75 8.32 1.22
N TRP A 62 20.56 7.86 -0.02
CA TRP A 62 20.00 8.63 -1.12
C TRP A 62 18.61 8.11 -1.50
N SER A 63 17.81 8.98 -2.12
CA SER A 63 16.48 8.67 -2.62
C SER A 63 16.31 9.15 -4.06
N GLU A 64 15.49 8.47 -4.82
CA GLU A 64 15.07 8.89 -6.17
C GLU A 64 13.62 9.42 -6.12
N PRO A 65 13.31 10.55 -6.78
CA PRO A 65 11.94 10.98 -6.93
C PRO A 65 11.16 10.01 -7.83
N ALA A 66 10.04 9.49 -7.35
CA ALA A 66 9.18 8.59 -8.09
C ALA A 66 7.71 8.99 -7.92
N TYR A 67 6.95 8.98 -9.00
CA TYR A 67 5.51 9.18 -8.94
C TYR A 67 4.81 7.91 -8.44
N LEU A 68 3.90 8.07 -7.47
CA LEU A 68 3.15 6.97 -6.86
C LEU A 68 2.40 6.15 -7.93
N LEU A 69 1.66 6.79 -8.83
CA LEU A 69 0.89 6.06 -9.84
C LEU A 69 1.75 5.63 -11.02
N LYS A 70 2.38 6.60 -11.70
CA LYS A 70 3.07 6.34 -12.98
C LYS A 70 4.25 5.40 -12.84
N ASN A 71 4.99 5.48 -11.73
CA ASN A 71 6.17 4.66 -11.51
C ASN A 71 5.85 3.47 -10.61
N LEU A 72 5.44 3.72 -9.36
CA LEU A 72 5.35 2.68 -8.34
C LEU A 72 4.17 1.72 -8.56
N MET A 73 2.94 2.23 -8.55
CA MET A 73 1.74 1.40 -8.68
C MET A 73 1.60 0.80 -10.07
N ARG A 74 1.93 1.53 -11.14
CA ARG A 74 1.95 0.97 -12.50
C ARG A 74 2.92 -0.21 -12.63
N SER A 75 4.11 -0.10 -12.03
CA SER A 75 5.09 -1.19 -12.04
C SER A 75 4.58 -2.40 -11.25
N PHE A 76 4.01 -2.20 -10.06
CA PHE A 76 3.38 -3.28 -9.29
C PHE A 76 2.24 -3.97 -10.04
N LEU A 77 1.32 -3.17 -10.58
CA LEU A 77 0.16 -3.68 -11.30
C LEU A 77 0.54 -4.36 -12.61
N SER A 78 1.68 -4.03 -13.21
CA SER A 78 2.17 -4.76 -14.39
C SER A 78 2.57 -6.22 -14.09
N GLN A 79 2.73 -6.60 -12.81
CA GLN A 79 3.16 -7.93 -12.37
C GLN A 79 2.02 -8.96 -12.39
N LYS A 80 1.47 -9.24 -13.57
CA LYS A 80 0.29 -10.11 -13.74
C LYS A 80 0.46 -11.48 -13.09
N HIS A 81 1.59 -12.15 -13.33
CA HIS A 81 1.86 -13.45 -12.74
C HIS A 81 1.90 -13.38 -11.21
N LEU A 82 2.61 -12.41 -10.64
CA LEU A 82 2.65 -12.23 -9.19
C LEU A 82 1.23 -12.06 -8.64
N LEU A 83 0.45 -11.13 -9.20
CA LEU A 83 -0.89 -10.80 -8.72
C LEU A 83 -1.91 -11.93 -8.92
N ASN A 84 -1.75 -12.75 -9.95
CA ASN A 84 -2.60 -13.93 -10.16
C ASN A 84 -2.30 -15.06 -9.16
N PHE A 85 -1.07 -15.13 -8.65
CA PHE A 85 -0.64 -16.24 -7.79
C PHE A 85 -0.45 -15.86 -6.32
N ILE A 86 -0.45 -14.56 -5.98
CA ILE A 86 -0.23 -14.09 -4.60
C ILE A 86 -1.28 -14.59 -3.62
N ALA A 87 -2.51 -14.80 -4.09
CA ALA A 87 -3.65 -15.26 -3.29
C ALA A 87 -4.32 -16.52 -3.87
N ALA A 88 -3.61 -17.25 -4.75
CA ALA A 88 -4.17 -18.38 -5.48
C ALA A 88 -4.63 -19.54 -4.56
N SER A 89 -4.02 -19.70 -3.38
CA SER A 89 -4.47 -20.71 -2.40
C SER A 89 -5.92 -20.48 -1.92
N GLU A 90 -6.40 -19.25 -2.03
CA GLU A 90 -7.74 -18.82 -1.59
C GLU A 90 -8.70 -18.62 -2.78
N ASN A 91 -8.34 -19.12 -3.96
CA ASN A 91 -9.08 -18.92 -5.21
C ASN A 91 -9.32 -17.44 -5.56
N LEU A 92 -8.35 -16.59 -5.23
CA LEU A 92 -8.31 -15.18 -5.63
C LEU A 92 -7.23 -14.95 -6.69
N GLY A 93 -7.54 -14.14 -7.69
CA GLY A 93 -6.59 -13.68 -8.70
C GLY A 93 -6.87 -12.24 -9.13
N ALA A 94 -5.92 -11.57 -9.77
CA ALA A 94 -6.14 -10.23 -10.27
C ALA A 94 -6.90 -10.25 -11.61
N HIS A 95 -8.18 -9.88 -11.58
CA HIS A 95 -9.07 -9.86 -12.76
C HIS A 95 -8.62 -8.89 -13.86
N LEU A 96 -7.81 -7.89 -13.54
CA LEU A 96 -7.20 -6.96 -14.51
C LEU A 96 -6.60 -7.63 -15.75
N PHE A 97 -6.25 -8.92 -15.65
CA PHE A 97 -5.54 -9.65 -16.69
C PHE A 97 -6.32 -10.77 -17.33
N HIS A 98 -7.58 -10.97 -16.93
CA HIS A 98 -8.46 -11.87 -17.65
C HIS A 98 -8.93 -11.22 -18.95
N GLU A 99 -8.14 -11.38 -20.02
CA GLU A 99 -8.67 -11.31 -21.37
C GLU A 99 -9.79 -12.35 -21.48
N LYS A 100 -11.03 -11.86 -21.47
CA LYS A 100 -12.31 -12.60 -21.41
C LYS A 100 -12.50 -13.73 -22.43
N ARG A 101 -11.53 -14.07 -23.29
CA ARG A 101 -11.79 -14.84 -24.51
C ARG A 101 -11.28 -16.27 -24.55
N HIS A 102 -10.33 -16.70 -23.72
CA HIS A 102 -9.74 -18.05 -23.91
C HIS A 102 -9.74 -19.00 -22.71
N LEU A 103 -10.10 -18.55 -21.51
CA LEU A 103 -10.09 -19.41 -20.33
C LEU A 103 -11.50 -19.54 -19.74
N LYS A 104 -12.44 -20.10 -20.51
CA LYS A 104 -13.75 -20.55 -20.00
C LYS A 104 -13.65 -21.58 -18.86
N ASN A 105 -12.46 -22.16 -18.66
CA ASN A 105 -12.17 -23.09 -17.58
C ASN A 105 -11.59 -22.42 -16.31
N LEU A 106 -11.29 -21.11 -16.34
CA LEU A 106 -10.88 -20.34 -15.15
C LEU A 106 -12.07 -19.69 -14.42
N THR A 107 -13.29 -20.11 -14.71
CA THR A 107 -14.50 -19.87 -13.91
C THR A 107 -14.40 -20.40 -12.46
N GLN A 108 -13.24 -20.92 -12.05
CA GLN A 108 -12.96 -21.43 -10.71
C GLN A 108 -12.57 -20.34 -9.70
N TYR A 109 -12.13 -19.16 -10.16
CA TYR A 109 -11.81 -18.06 -9.23
C TYR A 109 -13.10 -17.36 -8.78
N GLY A 110 -13.32 -17.34 -7.46
CA GLY A 110 -14.54 -16.84 -6.84
C GLY A 110 -14.59 -15.32 -6.68
N GLY A 111 -13.46 -14.63 -6.88
CA GLY A 111 -13.37 -13.18 -6.74
C GLY A 111 -12.08 -12.59 -7.31
N ASP A 112 -11.99 -11.26 -7.34
CA ASP A 112 -10.83 -10.53 -7.84
C ASP A 112 -10.18 -9.58 -6.84
N ILE A 113 -9.03 -9.00 -7.22
CA ILE A 113 -8.34 -7.97 -6.43
C ILE A 113 -8.46 -6.63 -7.14
N ARG A 114 -8.99 -5.61 -6.44
CA ARG A 114 -9.15 -4.24 -6.93
C ARG A 114 -8.31 -3.27 -6.10
N PHE A 115 -7.81 -2.22 -6.72
CA PHE A 115 -7.01 -1.19 -6.06
C PHE A 115 -7.71 0.15 -6.16
N HIS A 116 -7.76 0.86 -5.03
CA HIS A 116 -8.34 2.20 -4.91
C HIS A 116 -7.32 3.11 -4.24
N ILE A 117 -7.01 4.26 -4.85
CA ILE A 117 -6.02 5.20 -4.32
C ILE A 117 -6.67 6.56 -4.14
N PHE A 118 -6.59 7.10 -2.93
CA PHE A 118 -7.25 8.35 -2.54
C PHE A 118 -6.24 9.34 -1.95
N LEU A 119 -6.31 10.60 -2.40
CA LEU A 119 -5.70 11.71 -1.69
C LEU A 119 -6.75 12.31 -0.73
N VAL A 120 -6.45 12.30 0.58
CA VAL A 120 -7.44 12.53 1.65
C VAL A 120 -7.04 13.73 2.49
N SER A 121 -7.94 14.71 2.66
CA SER A 121 -7.69 15.86 3.53
C SER A 121 -7.59 15.49 5.02
N GLU A 122 -6.83 16.26 5.81
CA GLU A 122 -6.70 16.10 7.27
C GLU A 122 -8.04 15.99 8.00
N LYS A 123 -9.04 16.80 7.59
CA LYS A 123 -10.39 16.78 8.17
C LYS A 123 -11.11 15.46 7.99
N VAL A 124 -10.85 14.74 6.89
CA VAL A 124 -11.43 13.43 6.61
C VAL A 124 -10.62 12.33 7.29
N TRP A 125 -9.29 12.45 7.24
CA TRP A 125 -8.37 11.49 7.84
C TRP A 125 -8.55 11.33 9.35
N ARG A 126 -8.71 12.45 10.06
CA ARG A 126 -8.74 12.49 11.54
C ARG A 126 -10.09 12.18 12.15
N LYS A 127 -11.20 12.21 11.39
CA LYS A 127 -12.53 11.93 11.96
C LYS A 127 -12.57 10.47 12.41
N PRO A 128 -12.46 10.18 13.72
CA PRO A 128 -12.68 8.83 14.18
C PRO A 128 -14.14 8.53 13.89
N VAL A 129 -14.45 7.34 13.39
CA VAL A 129 -15.83 6.86 13.41
C VAL A 129 -16.18 6.70 14.90
N ASP A 130 -16.72 7.74 15.53
CA ASP A 130 -17.19 7.67 16.91
C ASP A 130 -18.35 6.67 16.94
N PRO A 131 -18.16 5.48 17.52
CA PRO A 131 -19.18 4.43 17.47
C PRO A 131 -20.44 4.84 18.21
N ARG A 132 -20.33 5.78 19.17
CA ARG A 132 -21.45 6.27 19.99
C ARG A 132 -22.29 7.29 19.24
N LYS A 133 -21.70 7.99 18.26
CA LYS A 133 -22.39 8.95 17.39
C LYS A 133 -22.85 8.33 16.07
N ARG A 134 -22.92 6.98 15.96
CA ARG A 134 -23.48 6.31 14.79
C ARG A 134 -24.86 6.83 14.40
N ASN A 135 -25.68 7.23 15.38
CA ASN A 135 -27.02 7.77 15.16
C ASN A 135 -27.07 9.31 15.02
N GLY A 136 -25.92 9.97 15.04
CA GLY A 136 -25.81 11.42 14.88
C GLY A 136 -25.77 11.81 13.39
N PRO A 137 -26.41 12.91 12.98
CA PRO A 137 -26.38 13.37 11.60
C PRO A 137 -24.93 13.73 11.20
N GLY A 138 -24.28 12.85 10.40
CA GLY A 138 -22.98 13.11 9.76
C GLY A 138 -21.90 12.04 9.93
N ALA A 139 -21.97 11.15 10.94
CA ALA A 139 -20.97 10.08 11.10
C ALA A 139 -21.24 8.91 10.14
N GLU A 140 -22.51 8.52 10.01
CA GLU A 140 -22.99 7.55 9.02
C GLU A 140 -22.61 8.01 7.60
N SER A 141 -22.55 9.32 7.36
CA SER A 141 -22.18 9.89 6.06
C SER A 141 -20.77 9.56 5.62
N LEU A 142 -19.75 9.48 6.48
CA LEU A 142 -18.36 9.29 6.01
C LEU A 142 -18.05 7.81 5.74
N LEU A 143 -18.49 6.93 6.62
CA LEU A 143 -18.37 5.49 6.43
C LEU A 143 -19.13 5.06 5.17
N GLU A 144 -20.39 5.50 5.05
CA GLU A 144 -21.20 5.22 3.88
C GLU A 144 -20.65 5.91 2.64
N GLN A 145 -20.10 7.13 2.75
CA GLN A 145 -19.39 7.75 1.64
C GLN A 145 -18.19 6.92 1.20
N ARG A 146 -17.33 6.43 2.10
CA ARG A 146 -16.17 5.64 1.69
C ARG A 146 -16.56 4.28 1.14
N LYS A 147 -17.58 3.64 1.70
CA LYS A 147 -18.19 2.43 1.11
C LYS A 147 -18.77 2.72 -0.27
N GLN A 148 -19.45 3.85 -0.44
CA GLN A 148 -19.96 4.29 -1.74
C GLN A 148 -18.84 4.59 -2.72
N ASP A 149 -17.76 5.25 -2.30
CA ASP A 149 -16.58 5.53 -3.13
C ASP A 149 -15.94 4.22 -3.63
N ILE A 150 -15.91 3.18 -2.78
CA ILE A 150 -15.37 1.84 -3.12
C ILE A 150 -16.35 1.04 -4.00
N GLN A 151 -17.65 1.03 -3.69
CA GLN A 151 -18.67 0.24 -4.40
C GLN A 151 -19.11 0.88 -5.72
N PHE A 152 -19.25 2.20 -5.73
CA PHE A 152 -19.69 3.03 -6.84
C PHE A 152 -18.56 3.99 -7.19
N PRO A 153 -17.55 3.52 -7.94
CA PRO A 153 -16.51 4.42 -8.42
C PRO A 153 -17.11 5.64 -9.08
N TYR A 154 -16.59 6.79 -8.67
CA TYR A 154 -16.94 8.10 -9.19
C TYR A 154 -17.13 8.08 -10.71
N LYS A 155 -18.34 8.43 -11.18
CA LYS A 155 -18.51 8.86 -12.57
C LYS A 155 -18.02 10.31 -12.62
N PRO A 156 -17.03 10.66 -13.46
CA PRO A 156 -16.65 12.06 -13.62
C PRO A 156 -17.91 12.87 -13.96
N PRO A 157 -18.15 14.03 -13.31
CA PRO A 157 -19.31 14.84 -13.57
C PRO A 157 -19.28 15.23 -15.05
N PRO A 158 -20.44 15.21 -15.73
CA PRO A 158 -20.49 15.44 -17.18
C PRO A 158 -20.14 16.87 -17.63
N TRP A 159 -19.64 17.76 -16.76
CA TRP A 159 -19.55 19.19 -17.03
C TRP A 159 -18.17 19.81 -16.72
N PRO A 160 -17.61 20.62 -17.64
CA PRO A 160 -16.26 21.20 -17.52
C PRO A 160 -16.11 22.38 -16.54
N ASN A 161 -17.19 22.86 -15.91
CA ASN A 161 -17.18 24.13 -15.16
C ASN A 161 -17.52 24.02 -13.67
N GLU A 162 -17.75 22.82 -13.12
CA GLU A 162 -17.89 22.69 -11.67
C GLU A 162 -16.52 22.67 -11.00
N VAL A 163 -16.33 23.63 -10.09
CA VAL A 163 -15.16 23.72 -9.22
C VAL A 163 -15.01 22.39 -8.50
N ARG A 164 -13.95 21.63 -8.83
CA ARG A 164 -13.63 20.36 -8.18
C ARG A 164 -13.73 20.55 -6.67
N SER A 165 -14.63 19.80 -6.02
CA SER A 165 -14.57 19.71 -4.56
C SER A 165 -13.19 19.14 -4.21
N PRO A 166 -12.37 19.82 -3.38
CA PRO A 166 -10.97 19.47 -3.14
C PRO A 166 -10.80 18.16 -2.34
N HIS A 167 -11.84 17.34 -2.23
CA HIS A 167 -11.93 16.30 -1.21
C HIS A 167 -11.91 14.87 -1.69
N HIS A 168 -12.01 14.57 -3.00
CA HIS A 168 -11.97 13.17 -3.45
C HIS A 168 -11.34 13.06 -4.83
N ALA A 169 -10.01 12.99 -4.87
CA ALA A 169 -9.27 12.58 -6.06
C ALA A 169 -9.06 11.07 -5.97
N VAL A 170 -9.88 10.32 -6.70
CA VAL A 170 -9.58 8.91 -6.98
C VAL A 170 -8.44 8.90 -8.00
N LEU A 171 -7.24 8.63 -7.52
CA LEU A 171 -6.01 8.70 -8.29
C LEU A 171 -5.88 7.51 -9.26
N LEU A 172 -6.38 6.34 -8.84
CA LEU A 172 -6.43 5.14 -9.65
C LEU A 172 -7.68 4.35 -9.28
N TYR A 173 -8.50 4.07 -10.29
CA TYR A 173 -9.61 3.15 -10.18
C TYR A 173 -9.56 2.11 -11.28
N THR A 174 -9.93 0.88 -10.95
CA THR A 174 -10.05 -0.21 -11.91
C THR A 174 -11.50 -0.66 -11.97
N PRO A 175 -12.31 -0.16 -12.93
CA PRO A 175 -13.64 -0.71 -13.14
C PRO A 175 -13.53 -2.14 -13.63
N GLY A 176 -14.43 -3.02 -13.17
CA GLY A 176 -14.47 -4.40 -13.61
C GLY A 176 -14.46 -4.49 -15.15
N ASN A 177 -13.36 -5.01 -15.71
CA ASN A 177 -13.06 -5.21 -17.13
C ASN A 177 -12.55 -4.03 -17.99
N SER A 178 -12.22 -2.88 -17.42
CA SER A 178 -11.64 -1.76 -18.18
C SER A 178 -10.22 -1.44 -17.75
N GLN A 179 -9.47 -0.77 -18.64
CA GLN A 179 -8.15 -0.23 -18.30
C GLN A 179 -8.29 0.74 -17.12
N ALA A 180 -7.34 0.71 -16.19
CA ALA A 180 -7.34 1.62 -15.06
C ALA A 180 -7.24 3.07 -15.56
N GLU A 181 -8.16 3.93 -15.12
CA GLU A 181 -8.08 5.36 -15.38
C GLU A 181 -7.26 6.00 -14.26
N SER A 182 -6.20 6.73 -14.63
CA SER A 182 -5.34 7.46 -13.70
C SER A 182 -5.35 8.95 -14.03
N SER A 183 -5.64 9.81 -13.05
CA SER A 183 -5.37 11.25 -13.21
C SER A 183 -3.88 11.50 -12.99
N VAL A 184 -3.17 11.61 -14.11
CA VAL A 184 -1.72 11.80 -14.20
C VAL A 184 -1.30 13.17 -13.64
N GLU A 185 -2.21 14.14 -13.64
CA GLU A 185 -2.03 15.51 -13.19
C GLU A 185 -2.02 15.64 -11.66
N GLU A 186 -2.64 14.68 -10.96
CA GLU A 186 -2.77 14.66 -9.50
C GLU A 186 -1.83 13.61 -8.84
N ASP A 187 -0.89 13.08 -9.62
CA ASP A 187 0.05 12.05 -9.15
C ASP A 187 1.01 12.60 -8.08
N ILE A 188 1.30 11.79 -7.07
CA ILE A 188 2.05 12.18 -5.88
C ILE A 188 3.52 11.82 -6.08
N LEU A 189 4.41 12.80 -5.86
CA LEU A 189 5.84 12.57 -5.92
C LEU A 189 6.36 12.10 -4.56
N LEU A 190 7.09 10.99 -4.56
CA LEU A 190 7.68 10.33 -3.40
C LEU A 190 9.20 10.35 -3.52
N ALA A 191 9.92 10.48 -2.40
CA ALA A 191 11.34 10.18 -2.33
C ALA A 191 11.53 8.72 -1.92
N VAL A 192 11.90 7.86 -2.87
CA VAL A 192 12.07 6.42 -2.62
C VAL A 192 13.55 6.10 -2.37
N PRO A 193 13.94 5.62 -1.18
CA PRO A 193 15.31 5.24 -0.88
C PRO A 193 15.81 4.11 -1.79
N GLY A 194 17.00 4.26 -2.36
CA GLY A 194 17.56 3.26 -3.29
C GLY A 194 16.85 3.17 -4.66
N GLY A 195 15.97 4.13 -4.98
CA GLY A 195 15.31 4.23 -6.28
C GLY A 195 14.42 3.03 -6.61
N VAL A 196 14.58 2.46 -7.81
CA VAL A 196 13.78 1.30 -8.27
C VAL A 196 13.86 0.10 -7.33
N VAL A 197 15.01 -0.11 -6.66
CA VAL A 197 15.15 -1.19 -5.67
C VAL A 197 14.23 -0.94 -4.47
N GLY A 198 14.09 0.31 -4.05
CA GLY A 198 13.19 0.71 -2.97
C GLY A 198 11.71 0.52 -3.25
N TYR A 199 11.29 0.37 -4.51
CA TYR A 199 9.91 0.01 -4.84
C TYR A 199 9.50 -1.31 -4.19
N GLN A 200 10.45 -2.24 -4.06
CA GLN A 200 10.20 -3.54 -3.45
C GLN A 200 9.82 -3.44 -1.97
N ALA A 201 10.30 -2.43 -1.23
CA ALA A 201 9.84 -2.20 0.13
C ALA A 201 8.32 -1.91 0.15
N PHE A 202 7.84 -1.03 -0.72
CA PHE A 202 6.40 -0.76 -0.82
C PHE A 202 5.60 -2.00 -1.27
N TYR A 203 6.14 -2.77 -2.22
CA TYR A 203 5.49 -4.00 -2.71
C TYR A 203 5.39 -5.06 -1.61
N VAL A 204 6.42 -5.24 -0.78
CA VAL A 204 6.40 -6.15 0.36
C VAL A 204 5.26 -5.82 1.33
N ILE A 205 4.97 -4.53 1.55
CA ILE A 205 3.84 -4.10 2.38
C ILE A 205 2.51 -4.51 1.73
N LEU A 206 2.30 -4.13 0.46
CA LEU A 206 1.09 -4.47 -0.29
C LEU A 206 0.84 -5.98 -0.33
N GLU A 207 1.88 -6.74 -0.65
CA GLU A 207 1.79 -8.17 -0.76
C GLU A 207 1.40 -8.85 0.55
N ASN A 208 1.98 -8.41 1.67
CA ASN A 208 1.63 -8.96 2.98
C ASN A 208 0.18 -8.62 3.35
N ILE A 209 -0.29 -7.42 3.03
CA ILE A 209 -1.70 -7.04 3.22
C ILE A 209 -2.61 -7.94 2.37
N ILE A 210 -2.32 -8.09 1.08
CA ILE A 210 -3.11 -8.93 0.16
C ILE A 210 -3.15 -10.39 0.64
N ARG A 211 -2.00 -10.98 0.97
CA ARG A 211 -1.92 -12.36 1.46
C ARG A 211 -2.70 -12.55 2.75
N ASN A 212 -2.58 -11.64 3.71
CA ASN A 212 -3.26 -11.72 4.99
C ASN A 212 -4.79 -11.57 4.81
N ALA A 213 -5.22 -10.59 4.02
CA ALA A 213 -6.62 -10.36 3.72
C ALA A 213 -7.24 -11.56 3.01
N ALA A 214 -6.56 -12.11 1.98
CA ALA A 214 -6.99 -13.31 1.28
C ALA A 214 -7.11 -14.51 2.23
N LYS A 215 -6.09 -14.80 3.03
CA LYS A 215 -6.03 -16.00 3.87
C LYS A 215 -6.99 -15.94 5.07
N HIS A 216 -7.17 -14.76 5.67
CA HIS A 216 -7.83 -14.63 6.96
C HIS A 216 -9.15 -13.86 6.91
N GLY A 217 -9.30 -12.91 5.98
CA GLY A 217 -10.50 -12.08 5.86
C GLY A 217 -11.46 -12.59 4.80
N PHE A 218 -10.96 -12.87 3.58
CA PHE A 218 -11.80 -13.04 2.40
C PHE A 218 -12.79 -14.23 2.50
N PRO A 219 -12.38 -15.46 2.87
CA PRO A 219 -13.31 -16.57 3.05
C PRO A 219 -14.41 -16.32 4.09
N ARG A 220 -14.18 -15.41 5.04
CA ARG A 220 -15.11 -15.12 6.15
C ARG A 220 -16.06 -13.97 5.83
N ALA A 221 -15.61 -13.02 5.02
CA ALA A 221 -16.39 -11.83 4.68
C ALA A 221 -17.54 -12.13 3.72
N GLY A 222 -17.46 -13.21 2.93
CA GLY A 222 -18.42 -13.49 1.86
C GLY A 222 -18.41 -12.41 0.77
N ALA A 223 -17.29 -11.71 0.63
CA ALA A 223 -17.09 -10.69 -0.40
C ALA A 223 -16.92 -11.36 -1.77
N ASP A 224 -17.36 -10.69 -2.82
CA ASP A 224 -17.14 -11.06 -4.22
C ASP A 224 -15.76 -10.60 -4.72
N HIS A 225 -15.18 -9.58 -4.08
CA HIS A 225 -13.92 -8.96 -4.46
C HIS A 225 -13.09 -8.56 -3.22
N LEU A 226 -11.77 -8.63 -3.34
CA LEU A 226 -10.81 -8.09 -2.39
C LEU A 226 -10.42 -6.68 -2.83
N ASP A 227 -10.88 -5.67 -2.10
CA ASP A 227 -10.50 -4.28 -2.33
C ASP A 227 -9.30 -3.91 -1.48
N ILE A 228 -8.23 -3.43 -2.11
CA ILE A 228 -7.08 -2.82 -1.46
C ILE A 228 -7.18 -1.31 -1.62
N VAL A 229 -7.26 -0.61 -0.50
CA VAL A 229 -7.41 0.85 -0.46
C VAL A 229 -6.13 1.48 0.08
N ILE A 230 -5.60 2.46 -0.66
CA ILE A 230 -4.42 3.25 -0.32
C ILE A 230 -4.87 4.71 -0.15
N GLU A 231 -4.92 5.20 1.09
CA GLU A 231 -5.17 6.60 1.39
C GLU A 231 -3.84 7.32 1.65
N ILE A 232 -3.66 8.51 1.08
CA ILE A 232 -2.54 9.41 1.34
C ILE A 232 -3.09 10.66 2.00
N LEU A 233 -2.54 11.02 3.17
CA LEU A 233 -2.91 12.26 3.84
C LEU A 233 -2.37 13.47 3.07
N TYR A 234 -3.28 14.32 2.59
CA TYR A 234 -2.98 15.62 2.03
C TYR A 234 -2.73 16.62 3.16
N ASP A 235 -1.47 17.00 3.34
CA ASP A 235 -1.04 18.02 4.27
C ASP A 235 -0.44 19.21 3.50
N PRO A 236 -1.27 20.18 3.07
CA PRO A 236 -0.78 21.37 2.37
C PRO A 236 0.09 22.26 3.27
N SER A 237 0.06 22.05 4.58
CA SER A 237 0.85 22.81 5.55
C SER A 237 2.22 22.20 5.85
N GLN A 238 2.55 21.03 5.28
CA GLN A 238 3.83 20.32 5.46
C GLN A 238 4.25 20.18 6.94
N LYS A 239 3.27 19.96 7.81
CA LYS A 239 3.47 19.70 9.24
C LYS A 239 3.96 18.29 9.49
N ILE A 240 3.65 17.35 8.59
CA ILE A 240 4.10 15.96 8.69
C ILE A 240 5.60 15.88 8.38
N ASN A 241 6.38 15.72 9.44
CA ASN A 241 7.81 15.56 9.38
C ASN A 241 8.22 14.34 10.22
N ILE A 242 9.14 13.54 9.69
CA ILE A 242 9.72 12.40 10.40
C ILE A 242 11.20 12.65 10.68
N LYS A 243 11.68 12.05 11.76
CA LYS A 243 13.11 11.98 12.03
C LYS A 243 13.72 10.92 11.11
N THR A 244 14.79 11.24 10.42
CA THR A 244 15.62 10.26 9.70
C THR A 244 17.01 10.26 10.32
N ASP A 245 17.89 9.37 9.88
CA ASP A 245 19.28 9.37 10.34
C ASP A 245 20.04 10.61 9.83
N ASN A 246 19.62 11.19 8.70
CA ASN A 246 20.28 12.33 8.05
C ASN A 246 19.60 13.69 8.35
N ASP A 247 18.31 13.68 8.67
CA ASP A 247 17.48 14.88 8.82
C ASP A 247 16.46 14.69 9.95
N PRO A 248 16.51 15.48 11.05
CA PRO A 248 15.58 15.36 12.17
C PRO A 248 14.13 15.80 11.85
N GLN A 249 13.90 16.50 10.74
CA GLN A 249 12.59 17.00 10.31
C GLN A 249 12.38 16.83 8.81
N ALA A 250 12.61 15.62 8.29
CA ALA A 250 12.37 15.34 6.88
C ALA A 250 10.86 15.37 6.57
N PRO A 251 10.41 16.13 5.56
CA PRO A 251 9.01 16.15 5.17
C PRO A 251 8.57 14.78 4.66
N ALA A 252 7.35 14.37 5.03
CA ALA A 252 6.84 13.05 4.71
C ALA A 252 5.35 13.04 4.33
N TRP A 253 4.97 12.02 3.58
CA TRP A 253 3.59 11.61 3.37
C TRP A 253 3.21 10.58 4.43
N LEU A 254 2.00 10.68 4.99
CA LEU A 254 1.39 9.61 5.77
C LEU A 254 0.50 8.77 4.85
N ILE A 255 0.79 7.48 4.78
CA ILE A 255 0.07 6.51 3.95
C ILE A 255 -0.67 5.54 4.85
N ARG A 256 -1.91 5.24 4.49
CA ARG A 256 -2.73 4.19 5.11
C ARG A 256 -3.13 3.18 4.03
N ILE A 257 -2.86 1.91 4.27
CA ILE A 257 -3.28 0.82 3.39
C ILE A 257 -4.16 -0.13 4.17
N TYR A 258 -5.35 -0.44 3.64
CA TYR A 258 -6.30 -1.36 4.27
C TYR A 258 -7.06 -2.16 3.21
N ASP A 259 -7.75 -3.20 3.67
CA ASP A 259 -8.61 -4.03 2.82
C ASP A 259 -10.08 -3.99 3.27
N ASN A 260 -11.00 -4.56 2.49
CA ASN A 260 -12.44 -4.59 2.81
C ASN A 260 -12.90 -5.79 3.65
N VAL A 261 -12.02 -6.74 4.01
CA VAL A 261 -12.41 -8.04 4.60
C VAL A 261 -11.81 -8.33 5.99
N SER A 262 -10.74 -7.66 6.39
CA SER A 262 -10.02 -7.89 7.64
C SER A 262 -10.68 -7.15 8.81
N ILE A 263 -11.80 -7.65 9.33
CA ILE A 263 -12.57 -6.98 10.38
C ILE A 263 -11.75 -6.79 11.67
N VAL A 264 -11.73 -5.56 12.20
CA VAL A 264 -11.14 -5.22 13.51
C VAL A 264 -12.25 -5.14 14.56
N LYS A 265 -12.07 -5.77 15.73
CA LYS A 265 -12.99 -5.61 16.86
C LYS A 265 -12.28 -5.20 18.16
N LYS A 266 -13.01 -4.47 19.00
CA LYS A 266 -12.54 -3.96 20.31
C LYS A 266 -12.51 -5.01 21.42
N ARG A 267 -13.14 -6.17 21.23
CA ARG A 267 -13.21 -7.25 22.24
C ARG A 267 -12.80 -8.57 21.60
N TYR A 268 -12.12 -9.42 22.36
CA TYR A 268 -11.62 -10.71 21.89
C TYR A 268 -12.78 -11.71 21.78
N ASN A 269 -13.13 -12.08 20.54
CA ASN A 269 -13.86 -13.29 20.21
C ASN A 269 -13.01 -14.12 19.23
N ASP A 270 -13.28 -15.42 19.15
CA ASP A 270 -12.53 -16.32 18.26
C ASP A 270 -12.58 -15.86 16.80
N GLY A 271 -11.39 -15.70 16.20
CA GLY A 271 -11.21 -15.40 14.78
C GLY A 271 -10.97 -13.92 14.42
N GLU A 272 -10.98 -12.98 15.37
CA GLU A 272 -10.95 -11.54 15.10
C GLU A 272 -9.57 -10.88 15.31
N VAL A 273 -9.30 -9.75 14.65
CA VAL A 273 -8.03 -9.03 14.77
C VAL A 273 -8.07 -8.00 15.89
N LEU A 274 -7.20 -8.19 16.90
CA LEU A 274 -6.91 -7.18 17.91
C LEU A 274 -5.78 -6.27 17.44
N LEU A 275 -6.00 -4.96 17.43
CA LEU A 275 -4.92 -3.99 17.16
C LEU A 275 -3.87 -4.01 18.27
N TRP A 276 -4.32 -4.09 19.53
CA TRP A 276 -3.48 -4.11 20.72
C TRP A 276 -3.90 -5.21 21.67
N GLY A 277 -2.96 -5.67 22.49
CA GLY A 277 -3.17 -6.78 23.39
C GLY A 277 -4.16 -6.50 24.50
N GLY A 278 -4.79 -7.58 24.97
CA GLY A 278 -5.77 -7.56 26.05
C GLY A 278 -5.14 -7.79 27.44
N LYS A 279 -5.97 -7.63 28.49
CA LYS A 279 -5.57 -7.88 29.90
C LYS A 279 -5.10 -9.31 30.17
N ASN A 280 -5.46 -10.27 29.30
CA ASN A 280 -5.14 -11.68 29.45
C ASN A 280 -3.80 -12.08 28.80
N GLY A 281 -2.95 -11.10 28.43
CA GLY A 281 -1.67 -11.37 27.77
C GLY A 281 -1.79 -11.76 26.29
N THR A 282 -2.98 -11.69 25.70
CA THR A 282 -3.15 -11.81 24.25
C THR A 282 -2.43 -10.66 23.55
N ARG A 283 -1.63 -10.95 22.53
CA ARG A 283 -0.91 -9.93 21.75
C ARG A 283 -1.70 -9.52 20.52
N GLY A 284 -1.97 -8.23 20.38
CA GLY A 284 -2.50 -7.62 19.17
C GLY A 284 -1.44 -7.41 18.09
N ILE A 285 -1.85 -6.92 16.92
CA ILE A 285 -0.97 -6.71 15.77
C ILE A 285 0.13 -5.68 16.08
N ASN A 286 -0.19 -4.60 16.77
CA ASN A 286 0.82 -3.61 17.17
C ASN A 286 1.81 -4.16 18.20
N ASP A 287 1.40 -5.05 19.11
CA ASP A 287 2.36 -5.68 20.03
C ASP A 287 3.34 -6.57 19.27
N ARG A 288 2.87 -7.23 18.19
CA ARG A 288 3.68 -8.09 17.32
C ARG A 288 4.62 -7.27 16.44
N LEU A 289 4.14 -6.20 15.82
CA LEU A 289 4.97 -5.24 15.08
C LEU A 289 6.04 -4.59 15.99
N GLY A 290 5.72 -4.35 17.26
CA GLY A 290 6.68 -3.84 18.24
C GLY A 290 7.78 -4.84 18.62
N THR A 291 7.66 -6.12 18.27
CA THR A 291 8.70 -7.11 18.62
C THR A 291 9.99 -6.90 17.83
N SER A 292 11.12 -7.28 18.45
CA SER A 292 12.40 -7.28 17.75
C SER A 292 12.39 -8.36 16.66
N VAL A 293 12.97 -8.01 15.52
CA VAL A 293 13.19 -8.93 14.40
C VAL A 293 14.19 -10.02 14.77
N ILE A 294 15.13 -9.76 15.68
CA ILE A 294 16.21 -10.67 16.06
C ILE A 294 16.18 -10.89 17.58
N GLN A 295 15.92 -12.12 18.03
CA GLN A 295 16.01 -12.50 19.46
C GLN A 295 16.77 -13.83 19.60
N GLY A 296 18.10 -13.79 19.49
CA GLY A 296 18.94 -14.99 19.63
C GLY A 296 18.73 -16.06 18.54
N GLY A 297 17.99 -15.72 17.48
CA GLY A 297 17.61 -16.61 16.39
C GLY A 297 16.44 -16.03 15.58
N VAL A 298 16.12 -16.65 14.46
CA VAL A 298 14.98 -16.28 13.61
C VAL A 298 13.70 -16.86 14.24
N LYS A 299 12.85 -16.00 14.80
CA LYS A 299 11.49 -16.41 15.20
C LYS A 299 10.70 -16.74 13.95
N LYS A 300 10.10 -17.92 13.86
CA LYS A 300 9.28 -18.34 12.70
C LYS A 300 7.87 -17.73 12.67
N GLU A 301 7.47 -17.07 13.75
CA GLU A 301 6.16 -16.44 13.88
C GLU A 301 6.18 -15.02 13.31
N ASP A 302 5.03 -14.56 12.82
CA ASP A 302 4.80 -13.18 12.39
C ASP A 302 5.80 -12.64 11.32
N TRP A 303 6.39 -13.51 10.48
CA TRP A 303 7.32 -13.11 9.42
C TRP A 303 6.79 -12.01 8.52
N GLY A 304 5.53 -12.09 8.10
CA GLY A 304 4.92 -11.06 7.27
C GLY A 304 4.89 -9.69 7.97
N LEU A 305 4.67 -9.64 9.28
CA LEU A 305 4.68 -8.38 10.04
C LEU A 305 6.10 -7.82 10.19
N ALA A 306 7.09 -8.70 10.39
CA ALA A 306 8.49 -8.30 10.42
C ALA A 306 8.96 -7.74 9.06
N GLU A 307 8.57 -8.38 7.96
CA GLU A 307 8.82 -7.90 6.59
C GLU A 307 8.21 -6.51 6.37
N MET A 308 6.94 -6.32 6.74
CA MET A 308 6.26 -5.02 6.61
C MET A 308 6.94 -3.93 7.44
N LYS A 309 7.38 -4.25 8.66
CA LYS A 309 8.12 -3.33 9.53
C LYS A 309 9.46 -2.91 8.93
N ILE A 310 10.24 -3.86 8.43
CA ILE A 310 11.53 -3.58 7.78
C ILE A 310 11.31 -2.70 6.55
N ALA A 311 10.34 -3.06 5.71
CA ALA A 311 9.99 -2.31 4.53
C ALA A 311 9.54 -0.86 4.85
N ALA A 312 8.67 -0.68 5.85
CA ALA A 312 8.22 0.65 6.25
C ALA A 312 9.38 1.49 6.82
N GLY A 313 10.26 0.89 7.63
CA GLY A 313 11.47 1.56 8.12
C GLY A 313 12.41 1.95 6.98
N TYR A 314 12.49 1.12 5.95
CA TYR A 314 13.25 1.36 4.73
C TYR A 314 12.75 2.57 3.97
N LEU A 315 11.45 2.66 3.74
CA LEU A 315 10.83 3.81 3.07
C LEU A 315 10.94 5.12 3.87
N GLN A 316 11.14 5.03 5.18
CA GLN A 316 11.40 6.18 6.06
C GLN A 316 12.88 6.59 6.13
N GLY A 317 13.81 5.80 5.58
CA GLY A 317 15.25 6.06 5.72
C GLY A 317 15.76 5.89 7.17
N ARG A 318 15.24 4.90 7.90
CA ARG A 318 15.63 4.58 9.29
C ARG A 318 16.66 3.45 9.33
N SER A 319 17.79 3.59 10.00
CA SER A 319 18.74 2.50 10.21
C SER A 319 18.12 1.17 10.67
N ILE A 320 18.73 0.06 10.25
CA ILE A 320 18.34 -1.29 10.66
C ILE A 320 18.44 -1.47 12.18
N GLU A 321 19.41 -0.80 12.82
CA GLU A 321 19.55 -0.78 14.27
C GLU A 321 18.33 -0.14 14.93
N TYR A 322 17.78 0.93 14.36
CA TYR A 322 16.57 1.56 14.87
C TYR A 322 15.35 0.65 14.68
N ILE A 323 15.21 0.05 13.50
CA ILE A 323 14.11 -0.87 13.18
C ILE A 323 14.12 -2.11 14.09
N GLY A 324 15.31 -2.63 14.39
CA GLY A 324 15.49 -3.83 15.21
C GLY A 324 15.17 -3.65 16.70
N LYS A 325 15.01 -2.41 17.18
CA LYS A 325 14.71 -2.13 18.60
C LYS A 325 13.37 -2.72 19.02
N VAL A 326 13.21 -2.88 20.34
CA VAL A 326 11.92 -3.15 20.99
C VAL A 326 11.55 -1.86 21.71
N ASP A 327 10.66 -1.08 21.11
CA ASP A 327 10.26 0.22 21.66
C ASP A 327 8.88 0.61 21.12
N ASP A 328 8.07 1.26 21.96
CA ASP A 328 6.78 1.87 21.58
C ASP A 328 6.97 2.94 20.51
N SER A 329 8.20 3.46 20.34
CA SER A 329 8.57 4.34 19.24
C SER A 329 8.34 3.71 17.86
N ILE A 330 8.20 2.38 17.75
CA ILE A 330 8.01 1.64 16.49
C ILE A 330 6.56 1.61 16.02
N THR A 331 5.59 1.44 16.93
CA THR A 331 4.16 1.31 16.60
C THR A 331 3.33 2.49 17.08
N GLY A 332 3.98 3.46 17.73
CA GLY A 332 3.33 4.56 18.44
C GLY A 332 2.86 4.10 19.82
N LYS A 333 2.67 5.05 20.74
CA LYS A 333 2.14 4.73 22.07
C LYS A 333 0.73 4.16 21.94
N LYS A 334 0.46 3.05 22.64
CA LYS A 334 -0.90 2.52 22.79
C LYS A 334 -1.76 3.61 23.44
N ILE A 335 -2.81 4.02 22.76
CA ILE A 335 -3.83 4.90 23.34
C ILE A 335 -4.53 4.09 24.42
N LEU A 336 -4.28 4.40 25.68
CA LEU A 336 -4.98 3.80 26.80
C LEU A 336 -6.37 4.46 26.88
N GLU A 337 -7.40 3.76 26.42
CA GLU A 337 -8.78 4.13 26.76
C GLU A 337 -8.96 3.86 28.26
N THR A 338 -9.43 4.85 29.01
CA THR A 338 -9.84 4.66 30.42
C THR A 338 -10.98 3.62 30.49
N PRO A 339 -11.27 3.01 31.66
CA PRO A 339 -12.38 2.05 31.80
C PRO A 339 -13.75 2.58 31.37
N LYS A 340 -13.94 3.91 31.27
CA LYS A 340 -15.17 4.57 30.79
C LYS A 340 -15.15 4.86 29.28
N GLY A 341 -14.08 4.47 28.59
CA GLY A 341 -13.82 4.78 27.19
C GLY A 341 -13.61 6.27 26.94
N GLU A 342 -13.22 7.03 27.97
CA GLU A 342 -12.68 8.39 27.83
C GLU A 342 -11.18 8.25 27.52
N LEU A 343 -10.63 9.12 26.68
CA LEU A 343 -9.17 9.22 26.53
C LEU A 343 -8.58 9.60 27.89
N ASP A 344 -7.46 8.99 28.25
CA ASP A 344 -6.72 9.37 29.47
C ASP A 344 -6.52 10.91 29.51
N ASP A 345 -6.65 11.54 30.68
CA ASP A 345 -6.42 12.97 30.85
C ASP A 345 -4.99 13.35 30.44
N GLU A 346 -4.04 12.40 30.53
CA GLU A 346 -2.67 12.52 30.01
C GLU A 346 -2.60 12.60 28.47
N MET A 347 -3.61 12.08 27.75
CA MET A 347 -3.73 12.16 26.29
C MET A 347 -4.36 13.47 25.81
N LEU A 348 -5.28 14.08 26.58
CA LEU A 348 -5.72 15.46 26.34
C LEU A 348 -4.53 16.42 26.46
N LEU A 349 -3.68 16.19 27.46
CA LEU A 349 -2.42 16.92 27.64
C LEU A 349 -1.40 16.68 26.51
N LEU A 350 -1.31 15.48 25.93
CA LEU A 350 -0.46 15.22 24.75
C LEU A 350 -1.02 15.84 23.46
N ALA A 351 -2.34 15.92 23.32
CA ALA A 351 -2.99 16.64 22.23
C ALA A 351 -2.87 18.17 22.37
N GLU A 352 -2.66 18.67 23.59
CA GLU A 352 -2.42 20.08 23.93
C GLU A 352 -0.94 20.44 24.01
N SER A 353 -0.04 19.46 24.18
CA SER A 353 1.40 19.67 24.06
C SER A 353 1.80 19.84 22.60
N ASP A 354 2.73 20.74 22.31
CA ASP A 354 3.32 20.93 20.97
C ASP A 354 4.01 19.67 20.38
N ASP A 355 4.02 18.56 21.12
CA ASP A 355 4.52 17.26 20.67
C ASP A 355 3.54 16.59 19.68
N LYS A 356 3.88 16.80 18.40
CA LYS A 356 3.59 16.02 17.18
C LYS A 356 2.65 14.82 17.34
N GLU A 357 1.58 14.82 16.54
CA GLU A 357 0.56 13.77 16.37
C GLU A 357 0.92 12.37 16.92
N PRO A 358 0.03 11.74 17.71
CA PRO A 358 0.23 10.37 18.21
C PRO A 358 0.64 9.43 17.07
N GLY A 359 1.85 8.87 17.14
CA GLY A 359 2.40 7.95 16.13
C GLY A 359 3.34 8.56 15.09
N SER A 360 3.64 9.85 15.15
CA SER A 360 4.66 10.50 14.30
C SER A 360 6.06 9.87 14.38
N SER A 361 6.36 9.12 15.44
CA SER A 361 7.60 8.36 15.57
C SER A 361 7.54 6.94 14.99
N ALA A 362 6.33 6.42 14.71
CA ALA A 362 6.10 5.03 14.36
C ALA A 362 6.72 4.67 13.00
N ILE A 363 7.34 3.50 12.95
CA ILE A 363 7.81 2.89 11.71
C ILE A 363 6.61 2.39 10.90
N ILE A 364 5.74 1.62 11.56
CA ILE A 364 4.49 1.14 11.01
C ILE A 364 3.54 0.85 12.17
N ARG A 365 2.26 1.13 11.98
CA ARG A 365 1.23 0.79 12.97
C ARG A 365 0.00 0.19 12.31
N ALA A 366 -0.60 -0.77 12.97
CA ALA A 366 -1.93 -1.26 12.65
C ALA A 366 -2.99 -0.31 13.25
N VAL A 367 -3.98 0.05 12.43
CA VAL A 367 -5.09 0.94 12.77
C VAL A 367 -6.42 0.31 12.35
N ALA A 368 -7.52 0.82 12.89
CA ALA A 368 -8.83 0.58 12.29
C ALA A 368 -8.98 1.54 11.11
N SER A 369 -9.31 1.00 9.94
CA SER A 369 -9.59 1.79 8.74
C SER A 369 -10.90 2.58 8.89
N PRO A 370 -11.18 3.54 8.00
CA PRO A 370 -12.48 4.22 7.96
C PRO A 370 -13.67 3.29 7.81
N ILE A 371 -13.47 2.06 7.30
CA ILE A 371 -14.50 1.03 7.13
C ILE A 371 -14.45 -0.06 8.21
N GLU A 372 -13.78 0.20 9.34
CA GLU A 372 -13.65 -0.70 10.50
C GLU A 372 -12.90 -2.02 10.21
N THR A 373 -12.08 -2.03 9.17
CA THR A 373 -11.17 -3.12 8.83
C THR A 373 -9.75 -2.82 9.28
N LEU A 374 -8.85 -3.79 9.14
CA LEU A 374 -7.44 -3.66 9.50
C LEU A 374 -6.74 -2.80 8.45
N GLY A 375 -6.18 -1.69 8.91
CA GLY A 375 -5.28 -0.86 8.13
C GLY A 375 -3.88 -0.81 8.71
N TYR A 376 -2.93 -0.40 7.90
CA TYR A 376 -1.56 -0.13 8.28
C TYR A 376 -1.19 1.27 7.87
N GLU A 377 -0.64 2.04 8.81
CA GLU A 377 -0.14 3.38 8.59
C GLU A 377 1.38 3.44 8.71
N PHE A 378 2.01 4.14 7.77
CA PHE A 378 3.45 4.38 7.75
C PHE A 378 3.76 5.65 6.96
N TYR A 379 4.99 6.15 7.11
CA TYR A 379 5.45 7.36 6.44
C TYR A 379 6.31 7.03 5.22
N MET A 380 6.27 7.90 4.21
CA MET A 380 7.20 7.91 3.08
C MET A 380 7.77 9.32 2.90
N LEU A 381 9.04 9.44 2.55
CA LEU A 381 9.68 10.74 2.40
C LEU A 381 9.10 11.52 1.21
N GLN A 382 9.03 12.84 1.36
CA GLN A 382 8.81 13.76 0.24
C GLN A 382 10.16 14.06 -0.45
N PRO A 383 10.17 14.22 -1.77
CA PRO A 383 11.35 14.68 -2.49
C PRO A 383 11.70 16.12 -2.08
N GLN A 384 13.00 16.39 -1.96
CA GLN A 384 13.49 17.75 -1.80
C GLN A 384 13.33 18.50 -3.13
N THR A 385 12.62 19.64 -3.09
CA THR A 385 12.48 20.51 -4.25
C THR A 385 13.60 21.53 -4.26
N VAL A 386 14.44 21.51 -5.30
CA VAL A 386 15.48 22.51 -5.50
C VAL A 386 15.02 23.47 -6.60
N GLY A 387 14.86 24.75 -6.25
CA GLY A 387 14.55 25.81 -7.21
C GLY A 387 15.82 26.36 -7.84
N ILE A 388 15.94 26.30 -9.17
CA ILE A 388 17.02 26.98 -9.90
C ILE A 388 16.50 28.36 -10.32
N VAL A 389 17.03 29.42 -9.70
CA VAL A 389 16.74 30.80 -10.10
C VAL A 389 17.77 31.23 -11.14
N LEU A 390 17.33 31.40 -12.38
CA LEU A 390 18.16 31.98 -13.44
C LEU A 390 18.12 33.50 -13.30
N THR A 391 19.19 34.09 -12.74
CA THR A 391 19.39 35.54 -12.80
C THR A 391 19.92 35.88 -14.18
N LYS A 392 19.25 36.80 -14.89
CA LYS A 392 19.89 37.46 -16.04
C LYS A 392 21.04 38.29 -15.46
N ASP A 393 22.26 38.00 -15.87
CA ASP A 393 23.40 38.86 -15.55
C ASP A 393 23.03 40.30 -15.92
N HIS A 394 23.25 41.20 -14.96
CA HIS A 394 23.15 42.63 -15.21
C HIS A 394 24.08 42.98 -16.37
N ASP A 395 23.56 43.76 -17.34
CA ASP A 395 24.36 44.38 -18.40
C ASP A 395 25.66 44.93 -17.78
N PRO A 396 26.84 44.52 -18.24
CA PRO A 396 28.08 45.16 -17.83
C PRO A 396 28.05 46.60 -18.38
N LEU A 397 27.76 47.55 -17.48
CA LEU A 397 27.84 48.99 -17.73
C LEU A 397 29.24 49.42 -18.14
#